data_AF-A0A9W6T9N0-F1
#
_entry.id   AF-A0A9W6T9N0-F1
#
_cell.length_a   1.000
_cell.length_b   1.000
_cell.length_c   1.000
_cell.angle_alpha   90.00
_cell.angle_beta   90.00
_cell.angle_gamma   90.00
#
_symmetry.space_group_name_H-M   'P 1'
#
loop_
_entity.id
_entity.type
_entity.pdbx_description
1 polymer ?
#
loop_
_entity_poly.entity_id
_entity_poly.type
_entity_poly.pdbx_seq_one_letter_code
_entity_poly.pdbx_strand_id
1 'polypeptide(L)' 'MIEEGYAFPGNLTVASDSHSNTYGGIGALGTPIVRTDAAAIWATGQTWWQIPPVAKVELKGSLPKGVTD' A
#
# COMPACT_ATOMS: atom_id res chain seq x y z
N MET A 1 -6.85 -9.58 0.21
CA MET A 1 -5.41 -9.23 0.22
C MET A 1 -4.83 -9.24 1.62
N ILE A 2 -5.31 -8.40 2.54
CA ILE A 2 -4.84 -8.38 3.93
C ILE A 2 -5.27 -9.65 4.69
N GLU A 3 -6.59 -9.91 4.77
CA GLU A 3 -7.13 -11.03 5.54
C GLU A 3 -6.63 -12.40 5.05
N GLU A 4 -6.41 -12.50 3.74
CA GLU A 4 -5.88 -13.69 3.07
C GLU A 4 -4.34 -13.84 3.19
N GLY A 5 -3.66 -12.91 3.85
CA GLY A 5 -2.21 -12.96 4.08
C GLY A 5 -1.31 -12.60 2.89
N TYR A 6 -1.88 -12.11 1.78
CA TYR A 6 -1.10 -11.66 0.61
C TYR A 6 -0.43 -10.30 0.82
N ALA A 7 -0.96 -9.47 1.73
CA ALA A 7 -0.33 -8.23 2.17
C ALA A 7 0.08 -8.37 3.65
N PHE A 8 1.33 -8.06 3.97
CA PHE A 8 1.89 -8.18 5.32
C PHE A 8 2.97 -7.12 5.58
N PRO A 9 3.27 -6.80 6.86
CA PRO A 9 4.20 -5.73 7.20
C PRO A 9 5.58 -5.87 6.51
N GLY A 10 6.12 -4.77 6.01
CA GLY A 10 7.45 -4.72 5.38
C GLY A 10 7.51 -5.17 3.92
N ASN A 11 6.39 -5.57 3.31
CA ASN A 11 6.34 -5.95 1.89
C ASN A 11 5.89 -4.78 0.97
N LEU A 12 6.33 -4.79 -0.29
CA LEU A 12 5.75 -4.00 -1.37
C LEU A 12 4.61 -4.81 -2.02
N THR A 13 3.37 -4.34 -1.87
CA THR A 13 2.19 -5.01 -2.43
C THR A 13 1.55 -4.15 -3.52
N VAL A 14 1.34 -4.75 -4.68
CA VAL A 14 0.71 -4.09 -5.83
C VAL A 14 -0.63 -4.75 -6.16
N ALA A 15 -1.62 -3.94 -6.53
CA ALA A 15 -2.87 -4.43 -7.09
C ALA A 15 -3.43 -3.43 -8.11
N SER A 16 -4.34 -3.90 -8.97
CA SER A 16 -4.93 -3.08 -10.04
C SER A 16 -5.96 -2.06 -9.55
N ASP A 17 -6.29 -2.06 -8.26
CA ASP A 17 -7.25 -1.15 -7.65
C ASP A 17 -6.57 0.12 -7.12
N SER A 18 -7.23 1.27 -7.27
CA SER A 18 -6.69 2.57 -6.84
C SER A 18 -6.49 2.68 -5.32
N HIS A 19 -7.23 1.92 -4.52
CA HIS A 19 -7.19 1.92 -3.06
C HIS A 19 -6.17 0.92 -2.50
N SER A 20 -5.24 0.43 -3.33
CA SER A 20 -4.13 -0.42 -2.88
C SER A 20 -3.24 0.26 -1.83
N ASN A 21 -3.29 1.59 -1.70
CA ASN A 21 -2.66 2.34 -0.62
C ASN A 21 -3.18 1.94 0.78
N THR A 22 -4.38 1.37 0.87
CA THR A 22 -4.96 0.82 2.13
C THR A 22 -4.05 -0.19 2.80
N TYR A 23 -3.23 -0.94 2.03
CA TYR A 23 -2.28 -1.89 2.61
C TYR A 23 -1.21 -1.20 3.49
N GLY A 24 -1.03 0.12 3.35
CA GLY A 24 -0.27 0.98 4.26
C GLY A 24 -0.73 0.88 5.72
N GLY A 25 -2.03 0.68 5.96
CA GLY A 25 -2.60 0.56 7.30
C GLY A 25 -2.04 -0.60 8.12
N ILE A 26 -1.52 -1.64 7.46
CA ILE A 26 -0.87 -2.80 8.10
C ILE A 26 0.67 -2.75 8.00
N GLY A 27 1.26 -1.61 7.63
CA GLY A 27 2.71 -1.46 7.51
C GLY A 27 3.32 -2.07 6.24
N ALA A 28 2.52 -2.33 5.20
CA ALA A 28 3.01 -2.67 3.87
C ALA A 28 3.12 -1.41 3.00
N LEU A 29 4.01 -1.39 2.00
CA LEU A 29 3.97 -0.36 0.96
C LEU A 29 2.97 -0.80 -0.11
N GLY A 30 1.75 -0.27 -0.06
CA GLY A 30 0.68 -0.58 -1.02
C GLY A 30 0.60 0.43 -2.15
N THR A 31 0.69 0.00 -3.40
CA THR A 31 0.68 0.92 -4.56
C THR A 31 -0.17 0.38 -5.72
N PRO A 32 -1.02 1.22 -6.33
CA PRO A 32 -1.82 0.80 -7.49
C PRO A 32 -0.94 0.63 -8.73
N ILE A 33 -1.33 -0.28 -9.61
CA ILE A 33 -0.69 -0.51 -10.92
C ILE A 33 -1.73 -0.55 -12.04
N VAL A 34 -1.32 -0.16 -13.25
CA VAL A 34 -2.18 -0.33 -14.44
C VAL A 34 -1.92 -1.67 -15.14
N ARG A 35 -2.76 -2.02 -16.11
CA ARG A 35 -2.68 -3.30 -16.83
C ARG A 35 -1.31 -3.58 -17.46
N THR A 36 -0.66 -2.56 -18.00
CA THR A 36 0.67 -2.71 -18.61
C THR A 36 1.73 -3.08 -17.57
N ASP A 37 1.72 -2.44 -16.41
CA ASP A 37 2.64 -2.74 -15.32
C ASP A 37 2.39 -4.14 -14.76
N ALA A 38 1.11 -4.51 -14.59
CA ALA A 38 0.73 -5.86 -14.16
C ALA A 38 1.25 -6.93 -15.14
N ALA A 39 1.10 -6.70 -16.45
CA ALA A 39 1.64 -7.59 -17.47
C ALA A 39 3.17 -7.68 -17.42
N ALA A 40 3.87 -6.56 -17.21
CA ALA A 40 5.32 -6.54 -17.05
C ALA A 40 5.78 -7.33 -15.80
N ILE A 41 5.10 -7.16 -14.67
CA ILE A 41 5.38 -7.89 -13.43
C ILE A 41 5.12 -9.38 -13.60
N TRP A 42 4.01 -9.77 -14.25
CA TRP A 42 3.73 -11.18 -14.52
C TRP A 42 4.75 -11.81 -15.48
N ALA A 43 5.23 -11.06 -16.47
CA ALA A 43 6.20 -11.57 -17.43
C ALA A 43 7.62 -11.66 -16.85
N THR A 44 7.99 -10.76 -15.94
CA THR A 44 9.41 -10.59 -15.54
C THR A 44 9.67 -10.73 -14.04
N GLY A 45 8.64 -10.73 -13.21
CA GLY A 45 8.76 -10.69 -11.75
C GLY A 45 9.28 -9.35 -11.21
N GLN A 46 9.46 -8.34 -12.05
CA GLN A 46 10.11 -7.08 -11.69
C GLN A 46 9.49 -5.89 -12.43
N THR A 47 9.78 -4.69 -11.94
CA THR A 47 9.21 -3.44 -12.44
C THR A 47 9.98 -2.26 -11.82
N TRP A 48 9.79 -1.06 -12.37
CA TRP A 48 10.50 0.15 -11.94
C TRP A 48 9.60 1.00 -11.05
N TRP A 49 10.16 1.44 -9.92
CA TRP A 49 9.50 2.40 -9.03
C TRP A 49 10.30 3.68 -8.93
N GLN A 50 9.62 4.81 -9.13
CA GLN A 50 10.14 6.08 -8.65
C GLN A 50 9.95 6.14 -7.13
N ILE A 51 11.02 6.40 -6.38
CA ILE A 51 10.94 6.56 -4.94
C ILE A 51 10.10 7.83 -4.65
N PRO A 52 8.94 7.71 -3.98
CA PRO A 52 8.09 8.85 -3.72
C PRO A 52 8.66 9.73 -2.61
N PRO A 53 8.37 11.04 -2.61
CA PRO A 53 8.63 11.88 -1.44
C PRO A 53 7.80 11.38 -0.25
N VAL A 54 8.34 11.55 0.96
CA VAL A 54 7.70 11.07 2.20
C VAL A 54 7.22 12.24 3.02
N ALA A 55 5.93 12.23 3.37
CA ALA A 55 5.35 13.11 4.38
C ALA A 55 5.12 12.34 5.68
N LYS A 56 5.68 12.84 6.79
CA LYS A 56 5.48 12.24 8.12
C LYS A 56 4.35 12.98 8.84
N VAL A 57 3.28 12.25 9.17
CA VAL A 57 2.19 12.75 10.00
C VAL A 57 2.30 12.13 11.39
N GLU A 58 2.43 12.96 12.42
CA GLU A 58 2.46 12.52 13.81
C GLU A 58 1.12 12.83 14.48
N LEU A 59 0.32 11.81 14.77
CA LEU A 59 -0.90 11.93 15.55
C LEU A 59 -0.55 11.88 17.05
N LYS A 60 -1.01 12.86 17.82
CA LYS A 60 -0.72 13.00 19.26
C LYS A 60 -2.02 13.04 20.07
N GLY A 61 -1.98 12.47 21.27
CA GLY A 61 -3.15 12.38 22.16
C GLY A 61 -4.02 11.15 21.86
N SER A 62 -5.28 11.21 22.28
CA SER A 62 -6.27 10.14 22.10
C SER A 62 -7.52 10.69 21.42
N LEU A 63 -8.18 9.87 20.60
CA LEU A 63 -9.45 10.24 19.97
C LEU A 63 -10.52 10.54 21.03
N PRO A 64 -11.19 11.69 20.97
CA PRO A 64 -12.31 12.00 21.87
C PRO A 64 -13.49 11.03 21.66
N LYS A 65 -14.35 10.93 22.68
CA LYS A 65 -15.56 10.09 22.60
C LYS A 65 -16.43 10.52 21.41
N GLY A 66 -16.72 9.58 20.52
CA GLY A 66 -17.55 9.80 19.33
C GLY A 66 -16.78 10.23 18.07
N VAL A 67 -15.45 10.31 18.14
CA VAL A 67 -14.57 10.57 16.98
C VAL A 67 -13.94 9.25 16.51
N THR A 68 -13.78 9.07 15.20
CA THR A 68 -13.17 7.88 14.57
C THR A 68 -11.81 8.20 13.97
N ASP A 69 -10.97 7.18 13.88
CA ASP A 69 -9.70 7.14 13.14
C ASP A 69 -9.89 6.64 11.70
#